data_AF-A0A7H8IHU7-F1
#
_entry.id   AF-A0A7H8IHU7-F1
#
_cell.length_a   1.000
_cell.length_b   1.000
_cell.length_c   1.000
_cell.angle_alpha   90.00
_cell.angle_beta   90.00
_cell.angle_gamma   90.00
#
_symmetry.space_group_name_H-M   'P 1'
#
loop_
_entity.id
_entity.type
_entity.pdbx_description
1 polymer ?
#
loop_
_entity_poly.entity_id
_entity_poly.type
_entity_poly.pdbx_seq_one_letter_code
_entity_poly.pdbx_strand_id
1 'polypeptide(L)'
;MRTFIGDQEAVSASEFEELAFGFDEGPVGLDRELFVGPPHPESAKDRQARLAVAREVLRDLREAAAAGDEIAGWDALYAKELTKTVPLLRSAARTRRSSRKGAAA
;
A
#
# COMPACT_ATOMS: atom_id res chain seq x y z
N MET A 1 -9.11 -7.67 -33.33
CA MET A 1 -9.77 -6.34 -33.30
C MET A 1 -9.00 -5.48 -32.32
N ARG A 2 -8.82 -4.19 -32.61
CA ARG A 2 -8.18 -3.24 -31.70
C ARG A 2 -9.27 -2.57 -30.86
N THR A 3 -9.04 -2.38 -29.57
CA THR A 3 -10.04 -1.89 -28.62
C THR A 3 -9.59 -0.55 -28.07
N PHE A 4 -10.50 0.43 -28.08
CA PHE A 4 -10.19 1.82 -27.72
C PHE A 4 -11.20 2.34 -26.71
N ILE A 5 -10.72 3.24 -25.84
CA ILE A 5 -11.54 4.09 -24.98
C ILE A 5 -11.05 5.52 -25.17
N GLY A 6 -11.89 6.39 -25.74
CA GLY A 6 -11.45 7.70 -26.23
C GLY A 6 -10.37 7.54 -27.31
N ASP A 7 -9.25 8.24 -27.13
CA ASP A 7 -8.09 8.21 -28.03
C ASP A 7 -6.99 7.22 -27.59
N GLN A 8 -7.22 6.42 -26.55
CA GLN A 8 -6.27 5.46 -25.98
C GLN A 8 -6.58 4.03 -26.46
N GLU A 9 -5.55 3.29 -26.89
CA GLU A 9 -5.64 1.88 -27.26
C GLU A 9 -5.38 1.01 -26.03
N ALA A 10 -6.27 0.05 -25.75
CA ALA A 10 -6.04 -0.96 -24.73
C ALA A 10 -5.25 -2.15 -25.32
N VAL A 11 -4.05 -2.39 -24.82
CA VAL A 11 -3.14 -3.48 -25.22
C VAL A 11 -3.50 -4.80 -24.52
N SER A 12 -4.25 -4.73 -23.41
CA SER A 12 -4.73 -5.89 -22.66
C SER A 12 -6.17 -5.73 -22.18
N ALA A 13 -6.79 -6.85 -21.79
CA ALA A 13 -8.15 -6.82 -21.24
C ALA A 13 -8.23 -6.07 -19.90
N SER A 14 -7.20 -6.16 -19.05
CA SER A 14 -7.14 -5.40 -17.79
C SER A 14 -6.99 -3.89 -18.05
N GLU A 15 -6.14 -3.52 -19.01
CA GLU A 15 -5.99 -2.12 -19.40
C GLU A 15 -7.28 -1.55 -20.02
N PHE A 16 -8.04 -2.37 -20.75
CA PHE A 16 -9.36 -1.97 -21.24
C PHE A 16 -10.33 -1.69 -20.08
N GLU A 17 -10.37 -2.54 -19.06
CA GLU A 17 -11.18 -2.33 -17.87
C GLU A 17 -10.76 -1.06 -17.12
N GLU A 18 -9.46 -0.84 -16.93
CA GLU A 18 -8.90 0.36 -16.30
C GLU A 18 -9.27 1.64 -17.08
N LEU A 19 -9.14 1.62 -18.41
CA LEU A 19 -9.50 2.78 -19.24
C LEU A 19 -11.02 3.03 -19.27
N ALA A 20 -11.83 1.96 -19.27
CA ALA A 20 -13.29 2.05 -19.38
C ALA A 20 -13.97 2.44 -18.06
N PHE A 21 -13.46 1.96 -16.93
CA PHE A 21 -14.07 2.14 -15.61
C PHE A 21 -13.31 3.13 -14.72
N GLY A 22 -12.13 3.60 -15.16
CA GLY A 22 -11.18 4.33 -14.33
C GLY A 22 -10.36 3.37 -13.47
N PHE A 23 -9.33 3.88 -12.81
CA PHE A 23 -8.70 3.14 -11.73
C PHE A 23 -9.71 2.99 -10.60
N ASP A 24 -9.68 1.87 -9.88
CA ASP A 24 -10.24 1.80 -8.52
C ASP A 24 -9.42 2.75 -7.64
N GLU A 25 -9.64 4.06 -7.82
CA GLU A 25 -9.12 5.09 -6.94
C GLU A 25 -9.74 4.80 -5.58
N GLY A 26 -8.90 4.30 -4.67
CA GLY A 26 -9.25 4.23 -3.27
C GLY A 26 -9.78 5.60 -2.82
N PRO A 27 -10.60 5.64 -1.76
CA PRO A 27 -11.14 6.91 -1.27
C PRO A 27 -10.02 7.95 -1.14
N VAL A 28 -10.29 9.18 -1.58
CA VAL A 28 -9.35 10.30 -1.53
C VAL A 28 -8.67 10.33 -0.16
N GLY A 29 -7.35 10.18 -0.15
CA GLY A 29 -6.56 10.13 1.08
C GLY A 29 -5.33 9.25 0.99
N LEU A 30 -4.72 8.99 2.15
CA LEU A 30 -3.53 8.17 2.28
C LEU A 30 -3.78 6.71 1.88
N ASP A 31 -2.93 6.19 0.99
CA ASP A 31 -2.84 4.75 0.73
C ASP A 31 -2.41 4.02 2.02
N ARG A 32 -3.37 3.32 2.64
CA ARG A 32 -3.13 2.59 3.89
C ARG A 32 -2.29 1.34 3.67
N GLU A 33 -2.42 0.67 2.52
CA GLU A 33 -1.68 -0.56 2.23
C GLU A 33 -0.20 -0.27 2.03
N LEU A 34 0.16 0.92 1.53
CA LEU A 34 1.54 1.40 1.50
C LEU A 34 2.21 1.31 2.89
N PHE A 35 1.53 1.79 3.94
CA PHE A 35 2.09 1.84 5.29
C PHE A 35 1.93 0.54 6.09
N VAL A 36 0.76 -0.09 6.01
CA VAL A 36 0.43 -1.32 6.77
C VAL A 36 1.02 -2.57 6.10
N GLY A 37 1.13 -2.55 4.78
CA GLY A 37 1.42 -3.69 3.93
C GLY A 37 0.16 -4.46 3.53
N PRO A 38 0.25 -5.27 2.47
CA PRO A 38 -0.90 -5.96 1.92
C PRO A 38 -1.42 -7.03 2.91
N PRO A 39 -2.72 -7.37 2.84
CA PRO A 39 -3.31 -8.44 3.65
C PRO A 39 -2.74 -9.82 3.31
N HIS A 40 -2.12 -9.96 2.14
CA HIS A 40 -1.53 -11.20 1.63
C HIS A 40 -0.02 -11.27 1.89
N PRO A 41 0.60 -12.47 1.77
CA PRO A 41 2.05 -12.59 1.82
C PRO A 41 2.73 -11.72 0.76
N GLU A 42 3.65 -10.88 1.20
CA GLU A 42 4.44 -9.99 0.36
C GLU A 42 5.85 -10.55 0.22
N SER A 43 6.45 -10.47 -0.98
CA SER A 43 7.84 -10.89 -1.17
C SER A 43 8.79 -9.96 -0.41
N ALA A 44 10.01 -10.42 -0.11
CA ALA A 44 10.99 -9.57 0.57
C ALA A 44 11.37 -8.34 -0.26
N LYS A 45 11.43 -8.50 -1.59
CA LYS A 45 11.75 -7.42 -2.54
C LYS A 45 10.64 -6.38 -2.58
N ASP A 46 9.39 -6.82 -2.72
CA ASP A 46 8.23 -5.92 -2.78
C ASP A 46 8.07 -5.19 -1.45
N ARG A 47 8.29 -5.89 -0.33
CA ARG A 47 8.33 -5.27 1.00
C ARG A 47 9.39 -4.18 1.11
N GLN A 48 10.58 -4.41 0.57
CA GLN A 48 11.63 -3.41 0.60
C GLN A 48 11.25 -2.18 -0.24
N ALA A 49 10.71 -2.40 -1.44
CA ALA A 49 10.25 -1.33 -2.32
C ALA A 49 9.13 -0.51 -1.67
N ARG A 50 8.08 -1.18 -1.16
CA ARG A 50 6.98 -0.53 -0.45
C ARG A 50 7.47 0.30 0.74
N LEU A 51 8.38 -0.25 1.55
CA LEU A 51 8.94 0.49 2.68
C LEU A 51 9.84 1.66 2.25
N ALA A 52 10.48 1.60 1.08
CA ALA A 52 11.23 2.74 0.55
C ALA A 52 10.26 3.87 0.19
N VAL A 53 9.22 3.56 -0.59
CA VAL A 53 8.19 4.52 -0.98
C VAL A 53 7.47 5.11 0.24
N ALA A 54 7.09 4.28 1.22
CA ALA A 54 6.43 4.75 2.44
C ALA A 54 7.30 5.75 3.24
N ARG A 55 8.63 5.62 3.20
CA ARG A 55 9.55 6.57 3.86
C ARG A 55 9.64 7.88 3.10
N GLU A 56 9.66 7.83 1.77
CA GLU A 56 9.66 9.02 0.91
C GLU A 56 8.38 9.81 1.09
N VAL A 57 7.22 9.16 1.01
CA VAL A 57 5.92 9.82 1.25
C VAL A 57 5.86 10.46 2.65
N LEU A 58 6.36 9.77 3.69
CA LEU A 58 6.43 10.36 5.04
C LEU A 58 7.37 11.56 5.15
N ARG A 59 8.44 11.61 4.36
CA ARG A 59 9.32 12.78 4.30
C ARG A 59 8.59 13.93 3.63
N ASP A 60 7.98 13.67 2.47
CA ASP A 60 7.31 14.70 1.67
C ASP A 60 6.12 15.32 2.44
N LEU A 61 5.34 14.51 3.16
CA LEU A 61 4.28 15.00 4.06
C LEU A 61 4.82 15.90 5.18
N ARG A 62 5.99 15.59 5.74
CA ARG A 62 6.61 16.42 6.79
C ARG A 62 7.16 17.72 6.22
N GLU A 63 7.68 17.70 5.00
CA GLU A 63 8.14 18.90 4.30
C GLU A 63 6.96 19.84 3.99
N ALA A 64 5.84 19.29 3.49
CA ALA A 64 4.61 20.05 3.31
C ALA A 64 4.07 20.62 4.62
N ALA A 65 4.06 19.82 5.70
CA ALA A 65 3.67 20.29 7.03
C ALA A 65 4.57 21.43 7.54
N ALA A 66 5.89 21.32 7.34
CA ALA A 66 6.84 22.38 7.69
C ALA A 66 6.64 23.65 6.85
N ALA A 67 6.11 23.53 5.63
CA ALA A 67 5.72 24.65 4.77
C ALA A 67 4.36 25.28 5.14
N GLY A 68 3.65 24.74 6.14
CA GLY A 68 2.39 25.28 6.66
C GLY A 68 1.14 24.51 6.25
N ASP A 69 1.28 23.35 5.60
CA ASP A 69 0.12 22.48 5.30
C ASP A 69 -0.28 21.65 6.53
N GLU A 70 -1.32 22.11 7.24
CA GLU A 70 -1.83 21.42 8.42
C GLU A 70 -2.38 20.03 8.12
N ILE A 71 -3.00 19.83 6.94
CA ILE A 71 -3.57 18.53 6.53
C ILE A 71 -2.43 17.53 6.34
N ALA A 72 -1.36 17.93 5.65
CA ALA A 72 -0.16 17.11 5.51
C ALA A 72 0.47 16.75 6.87
N GLY A 73 0.37 17.65 7.86
CA GLY A 73 0.78 17.38 9.24
C GLY A 73 -0.02 16.25 9.90
N TRP A 74 -1.35 16.28 9.79
CA TRP A 74 -2.22 15.22 10.28
C TRP A 74 -1.98 13.90 9.55
N ASP A 75 -1.82 13.96 8.24
CA ASP A 75 -1.52 12.81 7.40
C ASP A 75 -0.18 12.17 7.78
N ALA A 76 0.87 12.97 8.03
CA ALA A 76 2.17 12.47 8.47
C ALA A 76 2.08 11.72 9.82
N LEU A 77 1.27 12.23 10.75
CA LEU A 77 1.03 11.57 12.04
C LEU A 77 0.27 10.25 11.85
N TYR A 78 -0.80 10.26 11.07
CA TYR A 78 -1.60 9.07 10.81
C TYR A 78 -0.80 7.98 10.07
N ALA A 79 -0.11 8.35 8.99
CA ALA A 79 0.76 7.46 8.23
C ALA A 79 1.85 6.83 9.11
N LYS A 80 2.47 7.62 10.00
CA LYS A 80 3.47 7.11 10.95
C LYS A 80 2.88 6.05 11.88
N GLU A 81 1.66 6.24 12.39
CA GLU A 81 1.01 5.24 13.23
C GLU A 81 0.64 3.97 12.45
N LEU A 82 0.20 4.09 11.19
CA LEU A 82 -0.08 2.94 10.33
C LEU A 82 1.15 2.01 10.19
N THR A 83 2.36 2.55 10.08
CA THR A 83 3.59 1.74 9.96
C THR A 83 3.87 0.84 11.16
N LYS A 84 3.28 1.13 12.32
CA LYS A 84 3.42 0.32 13.54
C LYS A 84 2.37 -0.79 13.62
N THR A 85 1.32 -0.71 12.82
CA THR A 85 0.27 -1.72 12.79
C THR A 85 0.66 -2.86 11.86
N VAL A 86 0.31 -4.09 12.23
CA VAL A 86 0.49 -5.27 11.38
C VAL A 86 -0.88 -5.91 11.14
N PRO A 87 -1.20 -6.37 9.91
CA PRO A 87 -2.44 -7.09 9.66
C PRO A 87 -2.58 -8.29 10.59
N LEU A 88 -3.72 -8.44 11.27
CA LEU A 88 -3.99 -9.53 12.21
C LEU A 88 -3.85 -10.92 11.57
N LEU A 89 -4.16 -11.04 10.28
CA LEU A 89 -3.97 -12.29 9.53
C LEU A 89 -2.49 -12.71 9.46
N ARG A 90 -1.57 -11.73 9.40
CA ARG A 90 -0.13 -11.96 9.42
C ARG A 90 0.34 -12.39 10.81
N SER A 91 -0.21 -11.83 11.89
CA SER A 91 0.16 -12.23 13.25
C SER A 91 -0.26 -13.66 13.56
N ALA A 92 -1.50 -14.05 13.21
CA ALA A 92 -2.01 -15.41 13.40
C ALA A 92 -1.22 -16.47 12.63
N ALA A 93 -0.84 -16.18 11.37
CA ALA A 93 -0.03 -17.08 10.56
C ALA A 93 1.38 -17.30 11.14
N ARG A 94 1.98 -16.27 11.74
CA ARG A 94 3.31 -16.36 12.37
C ARG A 94 3.27 -17.20 13.65
N THR A 95 2.26 -17.00 14.50
CA THR A 95 2.06 -17.78 15.74
C THR A 95 1.81 -19.27 15.44
N ARG A 96 1.04 -19.60 14.40
CA ARG A 96 0.85 -21.00 13.98
C ARG A 96 2.13 -21.66 13.48
N ARG A 97 3.04 -20.89 12.87
CA ARG A 97 4.31 -21.40 12.36
C ARG A 97 5.33 -21.61 13.49
N SER A 98 5.30 -20.79 14.53
CA SER A 98 6.13 -20.99 15.73
C SER A 98 5.64 -22.17 16.58
N SER A 99 4.33 -22.39 16.73
CA SER A 99 3.82 -23.52 17.52
C SER A 99 4.18 -24.88 16.90
N ARG A 100 4.16 -24.99 15.57
CA ARG A 100 4.61 -26.21 14.85
C ARG A 100 6.10 -26.50 14.98
N LYS A 101 6.94 -25.48 15.19
CA LYS A 101 8.38 -25.65 15.36
C LYS A 101 8.74 -26.08 16.80
N GLY A 102 7.88 -25.80 17.78
CA GLY A 102 8.04 -26.24 19.17
C GLY A 102 7.50 -27.65 19.47
N ALA A 103 6.68 -28.23 18.60
CA ALA A 103 6.09 -29.57 18.78
C ALA A 103 6.95 -30.71 18.22
N ALA A 104 8.19 -30.42 17.80
CA ALA A 104 9.12 -31.38 17.19
C ALA A 104 10.43 -31.53 18.00
N ALA A 105 10.37 -31.35 19.33
CA ALA A 105 11.48 -31.54 20.26
C ALA A 105 11.13 -32.58 21.32
#